data_AF-A0A1B8QAA3-F1
#
_entry.id   AF-A0A1B8QAA3-F1
#
_cell.length_a   1.000
_cell.length_b   1.000
_cell.length_c   1.000
_cell.angle_alpha   90.00
_cell.angle_beta   90.00
_cell.angle_gamma   90.00
#
_symmetry.space_group_name_H-M   'P 1'
#
loop_
_entity.id
_entity.type
_entity.pdbx_description
1 polymer ?
#
loop_
_entity_poly.entity_id
_entity_poly.type
_entity_poly.pdbx_seq_one_letter_code
_entity_poly.pdbx_strand_id
1 'polypeptide(L)'
;MHQAIVLSAASLLGLASVTVSQAADTASTTASTAAATATASAVSATASASAETASAAASTTATDKDDKPKIPQDPPQVQKLIALYPNLIARIAPQGKVCFEGQECDISITAALGAADADNPRDGKTIFEGVCHTCHEAGLLGAPKFGNKADWAPRIAKGINTLHDHALHGFNAMPAKGGNADLLDVEVTNAVDYMVENSK
;
A
#
# COMPACT_ATOMS: atom_id res chain seq x y z
N MET A 1 -20.24 -17.85 -56.63
CA MET A 1 -20.47 -16.50 -57.18
C MET A 1 -21.94 -16.14 -57.02
N HIS A 2 -22.33 -15.54 -55.88
CA HIS A 2 -23.67 -14.98 -55.70
C HIS A 2 -23.57 -13.73 -54.79
N GLN A 3 -23.65 -12.60 -55.50
CA GLN A 3 -24.18 -11.27 -55.20
C GLN A 3 -24.06 -10.63 -53.81
N ALA A 4 -23.50 -9.41 -53.89
CA ALA A 4 -23.54 -8.33 -52.92
C ALA A 4 -24.95 -7.73 -52.78
N ILE A 5 -25.33 -7.39 -51.54
CA ILE A 5 -26.48 -6.53 -51.25
C ILE A 5 -26.03 -5.38 -50.33
N VAL A 6 -25.78 -4.26 -51.00
CA VAL A 6 -26.21 -2.87 -50.74
C VAL A 6 -26.26 -2.32 -49.30
N LEU A 7 -25.41 -1.31 -49.09
CA LEU A 7 -25.44 -0.26 -48.06
C LEU A 7 -26.69 0.63 -48.13
N SER A 8 -27.25 0.97 -46.97
CA SER A 8 -28.04 2.19 -46.63
C SER A 8 -28.32 2.16 -45.13
N ALA A 9 -28.34 3.23 -44.33
CA ALA A 9 -28.29 4.66 -44.60
C ALA A 9 -27.68 5.37 -43.36
N ALA A 10 -26.95 6.45 -43.62
CA ALA A 10 -26.50 7.40 -42.62
C ALA A 10 -27.68 8.29 -42.18
N SER A 11 -27.86 8.45 -40.86
CA SER A 11 -28.78 9.43 -40.28
C SER A 11 -28.06 10.33 -39.27
N LEU A 12 -27.98 11.60 -39.70
CA LEU A 12 -28.26 12.82 -38.95
C LEU A 12 -27.25 13.34 -37.91
N LEU A 13 -26.57 14.40 -38.38
CA LEU A 13 -26.05 15.54 -37.65
C LEU A 13 -27.02 16.06 -36.56
N GLY A 14 -26.47 16.34 -35.39
CA GLY A 14 -27.00 17.29 -34.41
C GLY A 14 -25.83 17.99 -33.72
N LEU A 15 -25.56 19.23 -34.12
CA LEU A 15 -24.53 20.12 -33.59
C LEU A 15 -25.18 21.23 -32.73
N ALA A 16 -24.37 21.76 -31.79
CA ALA A 16 -24.44 23.09 -31.18
C ALA A 16 -25.57 23.32 -30.14
N SER A 17 -25.38 23.95 -28.97
CA SER A 17 -24.24 24.60 -28.29
C SER A 17 -24.63 24.79 -26.82
N VAL A 18 -23.74 24.48 -25.87
CA VAL A 18 -23.89 24.93 -24.47
C VAL A 18 -23.05 26.18 -24.27
N THR A 19 -23.72 27.26 -23.85
CA THR A 19 -23.14 28.56 -23.53
C THR A 19 -22.36 28.51 -22.23
N VAL A 20 -21.07 28.84 -22.27
CA VAL A 20 -20.24 29.08 -21.09
C VAL A 20 -20.46 30.53 -20.61
N SER A 21 -20.75 30.68 -19.32
CA SER A 21 -20.82 31.95 -18.63
C SER A 21 -19.41 32.46 -18.35
N GLN A 22 -19.14 33.74 -18.64
CA GLN A 22 -18.02 34.47 -18.06
C GLN A 22 -18.59 35.53 -17.12
N ALA A 23 -18.31 35.39 -15.83
CA ALA A 23 -18.32 36.49 -14.89
C ALA A 23 -16.86 36.73 -14.50
N ALA A 24 -16.34 37.88 -14.91
CA ALA A 24 -15.13 38.45 -14.35
C ALA A 24 -15.53 39.09 -13.02
N ASP A 25 -14.82 38.73 -11.95
CA ASP A 25 -14.75 39.57 -10.78
C ASP A 25 -13.30 39.80 -10.37
N THR A 26 -13.14 40.97 -9.79
CA THR A 26 -11.94 41.78 -9.77
C THR A 26 -11.22 41.60 -8.43
N ALA A 27 -9.88 41.59 -8.48
CA ALA A 27 -8.93 42.06 -7.45
C ALA A 27 -9.11 41.69 -5.96
N SER A 28 -8.08 41.01 -5.42
CA SER A 28 -7.36 41.41 -4.19
C SER A 28 -6.02 40.63 -4.16
N THR A 29 -4.86 41.24 -4.43
CA THR A 29 -3.91 41.78 -3.43
C THR A 29 -3.80 40.84 -2.21
N THR A 30 -2.66 40.18 -1.95
CA THR A 30 -1.50 40.76 -1.27
C THR A 30 -0.30 39.81 -1.37
N ALA A 31 0.88 40.38 -1.58
CA ALA A 31 2.18 39.72 -1.43
C ALA A 31 2.52 39.46 0.05
N SER A 32 3.28 38.40 0.34
CA SER A 32 4.64 38.53 0.91
C SER A 32 5.05 37.26 1.67
N THR A 33 6.17 36.73 1.22
CA THR A 33 7.20 35.97 1.93
C THR A 33 7.53 36.54 3.31
N ALA A 34 7.80 35.68 4.30
CA ALA A 34 9.04 35.66 5.10
C ALA A 34 8.92 34.81 6.38
N ALA A 35 10.06 34.23 6.75
CA ALA A 35 10.33 33.26 7.80
C ALA A 35 10.26 33.79 9.24
N ALA A 36 10.06 32.87 10.20
CA ALA A 36 10.73 32.80 11.51
C ALA A 36 10.33 31.47 12.20
N THR A 37 11.25 30.52 12.41
CA THR A 37 12.14 30.35 13.58
C THR A 37 11.45 29.72 14.82
N ALA A 38 11.86 28.48 15.07
CA ALA A 38 12.07 27.77 16.35
C ALA A 38 11.07 27.94 17.51
N THR A 39 10.58 26.79 18.01
CA THR A 39 10.77 26.40 19.42
C THR A 39 10.63 24.89 19.56
N ALA A 40 11.68 24.27 20.10
CA ALA A 40 11.64 22.95 20.70
C ALA A 40 10.76 22.95 21.95
N SER A 41 10.03 21.86 22.19
CA SER A 41 9.77 21.42 23.55
C SER A 41 9.70 19.89 23.59
N ALA A 42 10.68 19.33 24.29
CA ALA A 42 10.66 17.97 24.80
C ALA A 42 9.68 17.84 25.98
N VAL A 43 9.65 16.63 26.56
CA VAL A 43 8.90 16.14 27.74
C VAL A 43 7.62 15.40 27.31
N SER A 44 7.39 14.11 27.57
CA SER A 44 7.84 13.28 28.70
C SER A 44 7.89 11.80 28.34
N ALA A 45 8.96 11.14 28.77
CA ALA A 45 8.94 9.72 29.08
C ALA A 45 8.20 9.52 30.41
N THR A 46 7.28 8.56 30.47
CA THR A 46 6.93 7.88 31.72
C THR A 46 6.79 6.39 31.45
N ALA A 47 7.80 5.67 31.93
CA ALA A 47 7.71 4.27 32.26
C ALA A 47 6.55 4.03 33.24
N SER A 48 5.91 2.87 33.14
CA SER A 48 5.21 2.28 34.27
C SER A 48 5.50 0.79 34.29
N ALA A 49 6.22 0.38 35.32
CA ALA A 49 6.44 -0.99 35.70
C ALA A 49 5.55 -1.33 36.92
N SER A 50 5.00 -2.55 36.85
CA SER A 50 4.70 -3.51 37.93
C SER A 50 3.69 -3.19 39.04
N ALA A 51 2.65 -4.04 39.13
CA ALA A 51 2.31 -4.94 40.25
C ALA A 51 0.90 -5.54 40.00
N GLU A 52 0.72 -6.85 39.77
CA GLU A 52 0.50 -7.93 40.76
C GLU A 52 -0.59 -7.57 41.81
N THR A 53 -1.79 -8.16 41.84
CA THR A 53 -2.07 -9.54 42.27
C THR A 53 -3.60 -9.80 42.18
N ALA A 54 -4.02 -11.00 41.79
CA ALA A 54 -5.07 -11.78 42.47
C ALA A 54 -5.25 -13.15 41.79
N SER A 55 -4.69 -14.15 42.48
CA SER A 55 -4.80 -15.58 42.24
C SER A 55 -6.13 -16.15 42.76
N ALA A 56 -6.70 -17.09 42.01
CA ALA A 56 -7.50 -18.20 42.53
C ALA A 56 -7.38 -19.35 41.49
N ALA A 57 -6.41 -20.26 41.61
CA ALA A 57 -6.44 -21.47 42.47
C ALA A 57 -7.51 -22.50 42.05
N ALA A 58 -7.11 -23.42 41.16
CA ALA A 58 -7.35 -24.88 41.16
C ALA A 58 -6.84 -25.41 39.80
N SER A 59 -5.88 -26.33 39.67
CA SER A 59 -5.67 -27.53 40.45
C SER A 59 -4.18 -27.83 40.65
N THR A 60 -3.86 -28.24 41.87
CA THR A 60 -2.60 -28.92 42.24
C THR A 60 -2.67 -30.43 42.00
N THR A 61 -1.48 -31.02 41.93
CA THR A 61 -1.11 -32.45 41.89
C THR A 61 -1.17 -33.08 40.49
N ALA A 62 -0.15 -33.77 39.98
CA ALA A 62 0.86 -34.59 40.66
C ALA A 62 2.23 -34.55 39.97
N THR A 63 3.25 -34.86 40.77
CA THR A 63 4.60 -35.25 40.36
C THR A 63 4.55 -36.54 39.52
N ASP A 64 5.17 -36.54 38.35
CA ASP A 64 5.86 -37.73 37.84
C ASP A 64 7.11 -37.29 37.05
N LYS A 65 8.22 -37.96 37.36
CA LYS A 65 9.49 -37.84 36.66
C LYS A 65 9.39 -38.68 35.39
N ASP A 66 9.95 -38.18 34.29
CA ASP A 66 9.98 -38.81 32.95
C ASP A 66 8.66 -38.86 32.16
N ASP A 67 7.98 -37.73 31.97
CA ASP A 67 7.03 -37.63 30.86
C ASP A 67 7.11 -36.29 30.13
N LYS A 68 7.39 -36.34 28.83
CA LYS A 68 7.45 -35.17 27.95
C LYS A 68 6.04 -34.55 27.91
N PRO A 69 5.86 -33.23 28.12
CA PRO A 69 4.53 -32.63 28.09
C PRO A 69 3.80 -32.99 26.80
N LYS A 70 2.66 -33.69 26.93
CA LYS A 70 1.81 -34.04 25.79
C LYS A 70 1.20 -32.74 25.26
N ILE A 71 1.66 -32.31 24.08
CA ILE A 71 1.16 -31.10 23.41
C ILE A 71 -0.37 -31.24 23.29
N PRO A 72 -1.15 -30.29 23.84
CA PRO A 72 -2.61 -30.29 23.67
C PRO A 72 -2.95 -30.42 22.19
N GLN A 73 -3.78 -31.41 21.86
CA GLN A 73 -4.19 -31.61 20.47
C GLN A 73 -5.19 -30.52 20.10
N ASP A 74 -5.00 -29.93 18.91
CA ASP A 74 -5.92 -28.95 18.35
C ASP A 74 -7.36 -29.50 18.34
N PRO A 75 -8.39 -28.66 18.60
CA PRO A 75 -9.78 -29.08 18.47
C PRO A 75 -10.09 -29.62 17.06
N PRO A 76 -11.08 -30.51 16.88
CA PRO A 76 -11.45 -31.06 15.56
C PRO A 76 -11.75 -29.99 14.51
N GLN A 77 -12.26 -28.82 14.92
CA GLN A 77 -12.48 -27.69 14.02
C GLN A 77 -11.17 -27.12 13.46
N VAL A 78 -10.12 -27.02 14.28
CA VAL A 78 -8.81 -26.50 13.87
C VAL A 78 -8.13 -27.49 12.93
N GLN A 79 -8.23 -28.79 13.19
CA GLN A 79 -7.73 -29.84 12.30
C GLN A 79 -8.43 -29.82 10.93
N LYS A 80 -9.75 -29.62 10.92
CA LYS A 80 -10.52 -29.43 9.68
C LYS A 80 -10.07 -28.18 8.93
N LEU A 81 -9.78 -27.08 9.64
CA LEU A 81 -9.29 -25.85 9.04
C LEU A 81 -7.91 -26.05 8.39
N ILE A 82 -6.99 -26.71 9.08
CA ILE A 82 -5.65 -27.03 8.55
C ILE A 82 -5.78 -27.90 7.29
N ALA A 83 -6.67 -28.91 7.30
CA ALA A 83 -6.91 -29.76 6.14
C ALA A 83 -7.54 -29.02 4.94
N LEU A 84 -8.36 -28.00 5.18
CA LEU A 84 -8.93 -27.15 4.12
C LEU A 84 -7.90 -26.21 3.48
N TYR A 85 -6.86 -25.83 4.22
CA TYR A 85 -5.85 -24.86 3.77
C TYR A 85 -4.41 -25.42 3.90
N PRO A 86 -4.06 -26.49 3.16
CA PRO A 86 -2.75 -27.15 3.30
C PRO A 86 -1.57 -26.25 2.94
N ASN A 87 -1.80 -25.20 2.13
CA ASN A 87 -0.79 -24.25 1.69
C ASN A 87 -0.83 -22.91 2.46
N LEU A 88 -1.59 -22.81 3.55
CA LEU A 88 -1.76 -21.54 4.28
C LEU A 88 -0.40 -20.99 4.76
N ILE A 89 0.41 -21.84 5.38
CA ILE A 89 1.73 -21.45 5.89
C ILE A 89 2.64 -20.98 4.75
N ALA A 90 2.64 -21.67 3.61
CA ALA A 90 3.44 -21.30 2.45
C ALA A 90 3.00 -19.95 1.83
N ARG A 91 1.72 -19.59 1.92
CA ARG A 91 1.19 -18.30 1.46
C ARG A 91 1.48 -17.14 2.41
N ILE A 92 1.58 -17.43 3.71
CA ILE A 92 1.89 -16.41 4.73
C ILE A 92 3.40 -16.21 4.84
N ALA A 93 4.22 -17.23 4.60
CA ALA A 93 5.68 -17.18 4.72
C ALA A 93 6.38 -15.98 4.03
N PRO A 94 5.97 -15.52 2.83
CA PRO A 94 6.54 -14.33 2.20
C PRO A 94 6.20 -13.01 2.92
N GLN A 95 5.14 -13.02 3.73
CA GLN A 95 4.62 -11.85 4.46
C GLN A 95 5.03 -11.87 5.95
N GLY A 96 5.67 -12.96 6.41
CA GLY A 96 6.10 -13.14 7.79
C GLY A 96 5.99 -14.61 8.24
N LYS A 97 6.61 -14.93 9.38
CA LYS A 97 6.47 -16.23 10.03
C LYS A 97 5.40 -16.17 11.11
N VAL A 98 4.46 -17.13 11.10
CA VAL A 98 3.51 -17.34 12.21
C VAL A 98 4.22 -18.13 13.29
N CYS A 99 4.33 -17.57 14.48
CA CYS A 99 4.93 -18.26 15.62
C CYS A 99 3.86 -18.94 16.47
N PHE A 100 4.13 -20.16 16.91
CA PHE A 100 3.30 -20.89 17.86
C PHE A 100 3.91 -20.81 19.26
N GLU A 101 3.08 -20.83 20.31
CA GLU A 101 3.54 -20.79 21.71
C GLU A 101 4.63 -21.83 21.98
N GLY A 102 5.78 -21.39 22.52
CA GLY A 102 6.94 -22.22 22.84
C GLY A 102 8.04 -22.27 21.79
N GLN A 103 7.90 -21.58 20.65
CA GLN A 103 9.01 -21.32 19.72
C GLN A 103 9.58 -19.92 19.99
N GLU A 104 10.91 -19.75 19.98
CA GLU A 104 11.50 -18.41 20.09
C GLU A 104 11.07 -17.57 18.89
N CYS A 105 10.35 -16.49 19.17
CA CYS A 105 9.72 -15.64 18.18
C CYS A 105 10.62 -14.45 17.91
N ASP A 106 11.39 -14.47 16.83
CA ASP A 106 11.87 -13.24 16.22
C ASP A 106 10.79 -12.80 15.22
N ILE A 107 9.76 -12.11 15.73
CA ILE A 107 8.66 -11.59 14.91
C ILE A 107 9.21 -10.44 14.07
N SER A 108 9.75 -10.76 12.91
CA SER A 108 9.90 -9.80 11.83
C SER A 108 8.67 -9.89 10.95
N ILE A 109 7.64 -9.10 11.25
CA ILE A 109 6.71 -8.67 10.20
C ILE A 109 7.52 -7.71 9.34
N THR A 110 8.28 -8.26 8.39
CA THR A 110 8.82 -7.47 7.31
C THR A 110 7.62 -7.05 6.48
N ALA A 111 7.28 -5.76 6.50
CA ALA A 111 6.70 -5.15 5.30
C ALA A 111 7.49 -5.68 4.09
N ALA A 112 6.86 -5.92 2.94
CA ALA A 112 7.48 -6.60 1.79
C ALA A 112 8.85 -6.02 1.34
N LEU A 113 9.22 -4.85 1.86
CA LEU A 113 10.45 -4.12 1.57
C LEU A 113 11.44 -4.00 2.77
N GLY A 114 11.10 -4.47 3.98
CA GLY A 114 11.85 -4.20 5.21
C GLY A 114 11.70 -2.75 5.70
N ALA A 115 12.33 -2.42 6.84
CA ALA A 115 12.37 -1.04 7.34
C ALA A 115 13.10 -0.13 6.34
N ALA A 116 12.64 1.11 6.19
CA ALA A 116 13.31 2.08 5.34
C ALA A 116 14.64 2.54 5.96
N ASP A 117 15.64 2.69 5.11
CA ASP A 117 16.96 3.23 5.45
C ASP A 117 17.12 4.59 4.77
N ALA A 118 17.17 5.66 5.57
CA ALA A 118 17.28 7.03 5.06
C ALA A 118 18.64 7.32 4.40
N ASP A 119 19.70 6.62 4.80
CA ASP A 119 21.04 6.79 4.27
C ASP A 119 21.24 5.99 2.97
N ASN A 120 20.44 4.94 2.76
CA ASN A 120 20.45 4.13 1.55
C ASN A 120 19.03 3.82 1.04
N PRO A 121 18.34 4.81 0.42
CA PRO A 121 17.00 4.61 -0.11
C PRO A 121 16.96 3.54 -1.20
N ARG A 122 15.91 2.71 -1.17
CA ARG A 122 15.71 1.65 -2.18
C ARG A 122 15.43 2.26 -3.56
N ASP A 123 15.80 1.52 -4.61
CA ASP A 123 15.54 1.93 -5.98
C ASP A 123 14.06 1.76 -6.37
N GLY A 124 13.66 2.45 -7.44
CA GLY A 124 12.27 2.50 -7.88
C GLY A 124 11.68 1.16 -8.30
N LYS A 125 12.49 0.25 -8.85
CA LYS A 125 12.02 -1.09 -9.23
C LYS A 125 11.68 -1.89 -7.99
N THR A 126 12.55 -1.87 -6.98
CA THR A 126 12.30 -2.53 -5.70
C THR A 126 11.00 -2.04 -5.07
N ILE A 127 10.77 -0.73 -5.01
CA ILE A 127 9.54 -0.17 -4.44
C ILE A 127 8.31 -0.54 -5.28
N PHE A 128 8.42 -0.48 -6.61
CA PHE A 128 7.35 -0.91 -7.50
C PHE A 128 6.96 -2.37 -7.24
N GLU A 129 7.92 -3.28 -7.21
CA GLU A 129 7.67 -4.71 -6.96
C GLU A 129 7.15 -4.98 -5.55
N GLY A 130 7.54 -4.20 -4.54
CA GLY A 130 7.06 -4.42 -3.17
C GLY A 130 5.68 -3.82 -2.88
N VAL A 131 5.30 -2.73 -3.55
CA VAL A 131 4.09 -1.94 -3.18
C VAL A 131 3.24 -1.59 -4.40
N CYS A 132 3.83 -0.97 -5.42
CA CYS A 132 3.04 -0.32 -6.47
C CYS A 132 2.42 -1.32 -7.48
N HIS A 133 3.08 -2.47 -7.71
CA HIS A 133 2.68 -3.44 -8.73
C HIS A 133 1.26 -3.99 -8.49
N THR A 134 0.85 -4.12 -7.23
CA THR A 134 -0.45 -4.70 -6.87
C THR A 134 -1.63 -4.00 -7.55
N CYS A 135 -1.53 -2.69 -7.74
CA CYS A 135 -2.53 -1.94 -8.51
C CYS A 135 -2.09 -1.65 -9.94
N HIS A 136 -0.83 -1.28 -10.14
CA HIS A 136 -0.37 -0.78 -11.44
C HIS A 136 0.03 -1.85 -12.45
N GLU A 137 0.29 -3.10 -12.05
CA GLU A 137 0.65 -4.16 -12.98
C GLU A 137 -0.53 -4.56 -13.88
N ALA A 138 -1.70 -4.74 -13.27
CA ALA A 138 -2.92 -5.13 -13.98
C ALA A 138 -3.90 -3.97 -14.23
N GLY A 139 -3.65 -2.79 -13.66
CA GLY A 139 -4.56 -1.64 -13.74
C GLY A 139 -5.78 -1.78 -12.83
N LEU A 140 -5.59 -2.33 -11.64
CA LEU A 140 -6.65 -2.54 -10.66
C LEU A 140 -7.26 -1.18 -10.25
N LEU A 141 -8.59 -1.14 -10.07
CA LEU A 141 -9.34 0.09 -9.74
C LEU A 141 -9.14 1.25 -10.74
N GLY A 142 -8.75 0.94 -11.99
CA GLY A 142 -8.47 1.97 -13.00
C GLY A 142 -7.10 2.64 -12.83
N ALA A 143 -6.19 2.04 -12.06
CA ALA A 143 -4.80 2.48 -12.01
C ALA A 143 -4.16 2.43 -13.41
N PRO A 144 -3.31 3.40 -13.79
CA PRO A 144 -2.60 3.35 -15.06
C PRO A 144 -1.68 2.13 -15.10
N LYS A 145 -1.82 1.31 -16.14
CA LYS A 145 -1.09 0.06 -16.24
C LYS A 145 0.39 0.32 -16.54
N PHE A 146 1.29 -0.27 -15.77
CA PHE A 146 2.72 -0.21 -15.99
C PHE A 146 3.06 -0.73 -17.39
N GLY A 147 3.88 0.02 -18.12
CA GLY A 147 4.22 -0.27 -19.52
C GLY A 147 3.18 0.15 -20.56
N ASN A 148 1.99 0.60 -20.14
CA ASN A 148 0.95 1.05 -21.08
C ASN A 148 1.14 2.53 -21.45
N LYS A 149 1.74 2.78 -22.61
CA LYS A 149 1.97 4.14 -23.11
C LYS A 149 0.70 4.98 -23.24
N ALA A 150 -0.45 4.37 -23.57
CA ALA A 150 -1.70 5.10 -23.72
C ALA A 150 -2.22 5.62 -22.37
N ASP A 151 -2.05 4.85 -21.30
CA ASP A 151 -2.46 5.26 -19.95
C ASP A 151 -1.52 6.33 -19.38
N TRP A 152 -0.24 6.29 -19.75
CA TRP A 152 0.82 7.12 -19.19
C TRP A 152 1.09 8.41 -19.96
N ALA A 153 0.92 8.45 -21.29
CA ALA A 153 1.14 9.65 -22.09
C ALA A 153 0.42 10.93 -21.56
N PRO A 154 -0.90 10.91 -21.27
CA PRO A 154 -1.57 12.10 -20.74
C PRO A 154 -1.12 12.48 -19.31
N ARG A 155 -0.56 11.54 -18.56
CA ARG A 155 -0.05 11.74 -17.19
C ARG A 155 1.34 12.35 -17.23
N ILE A 156 2.23 11.81 -18.05
CA ILE A 156 3.58 12.33 -18.30
C ILE A 156 3.49 13.77 -18.82
N ALA A 157 2.50 14.08 -19.65
CA ALA A 157 2.24 15.44 -20.13
C ALA A 157 1.90 16.46 -19.02
N LYS A 158 1.51 16.01 -17.81
CA LYS A 158 1.32 16.88 -16.64
C LYS A 158 2.62 17.25 -15.93
N GLY A 159 3.74 16.64 -16.32
CA GLY A 159 5.05 16.85 -15.74
C GLY A 159 5.33 15.95 -14.54
N ILE A 160 6.61 15.63 -14.34
CA ILE A 160 7.05 14.65 -13.34
C ILE A 160 6.74 15.10 -11.90
N ASN A 161 6.90 16.39 -11.60
CA ASN A 161 6.63 16.94 -10.27
C ASN A 161 5.16 16.71 -9.84
N THR A 162 4.22 16.83 -10.77
CA THR A 162 2.79 16.55 -10.51
C THR A 162 2.57 15.08 -10.16
N LEU A 163 3.26 14.17 -10.84
CA LEU A 163 3.15 12.74 -10.58
C LEU A 163 3.75 12.36 -9.23
N HIS A 164 4.89 12.96 -8.88
CA HIS A 164 5.52 12.80 -7.56
C HIS A 164 4.58 13.28 -6.45
N ASP A 165 4.05 14.49 -6.56
CA ASP A 165 3.12 15.07 -5.59
C ASP A 165 1.89 14.17 -5.39
N HIS A 166 1.27 13.72 -6.47
CA HIS A 166 0.10 12.84 -6.40
C HIS A 166 0.42 11.47 -5.80
N ALA A 167 1.62 10.94 -6.02
CA ALA A 167 2.05 9.68 -5.43
C ALA A 167 2.36 9.82 -3.93
N LEU A 168 2.95 10.94 -3.52
CA LEU A 168 3.28 11.24 -2.12
C LEU A 168 2.03 11.51 -1.29
N HIS A 169 1.11 12.31 -1.81
CA HIS A 169 -0.05 12.81 -1.06
C HIS A 169 -1.35 12.06 -1.37
N GLY A 170 -1.34 11.21 -2.38
CA GLY A 170 -2.52 10.48 -2.84
C GLY A 170 -3.35 11.30 -3.84
N PHE A 171 -4.03 10.59 -4.74
CA PHE A 171 -4.85 11.21 -5.78
C PHE A 171 -5.96 10.28 -6.27
N ASN A 172 -7.21 10.74 -6.20
CA ASN A 172 -8.39 9.91 -6.48
C ASN A 172 -8.39 8.61 -5.64
N ALA A 173 -8.38 7.45 -6.31
CA ALA A 173 -8.33 6.14 -5.68
C ALA A 173 -6.90 5.69 -5.31
N MET A 174 -5.87 6.46 -5.66
CA MET A 174 -4.48 6.15 -5.29
C MET A 174 -4.20 6.69 -3.89
N PRO A 175 -3.90 5.83 -2.89
CA PRO A 175 -3.57 6.27 -1.54
C PRO A 175 -2.21 6.98 -1.49
N ALA A 176 -2.04 7.83 -0.47
CA ALA A 176 -0.76 8.48 -0.18
C ALA A 176 0.35 7.43 -0.01
N LYS A 177 1.52 7.69 -0.62
CA LYS A 177 2.70 6.81 -0.61
C LYS A 177 2.40 5.37 -1.05
N GLY A 178 1.44 5.19 -1.96
CA GLY A 178 1.02 3.87 -2.42
C GLY A 178 0.37 3.01 -1.32
N GLY A 179 -0.08 3.62 -0.22
CA GLY A 179 -0.69 2.93 0.91
C GLY A 179 0.32 2.41 1.94
N ASN A 180 1.62 2.69 1.77
CA ASN A 180 2.66 2.32 2.70
C ASN A 180 3.31 3.56 3.32
N ALA A 181 2.95 3.85 4.57
CA ALA A 181 3.45 5.01 5.32
C ALA A 181 4.95 4.89 5.67
N ASP A 182 5.51 3.69 5.66
CA ASP A 182 6.91 3.42 6.04
C ASP A 182 7.90 3.71 4.91
N LEU A 183 7.44 3.97 3.69
CA LEU A 183 8.31 4.37 2.58
C LEU A 183 8.93 5.75 2.86
N LEU A 184 10.13 6.00 2.35
CA LEU A 184 10.66 7.38 2.28
C LEU A 184 10.03 8.09 1.09
N ASP A 185 9.95 9.42 1.15
CA ASP A 185 9.41 10.20 0.03
C ASP A 185 10.25 10.00 -1.24
N VAL A 186 11.57 9.94 -1.09
CA VAL A 186 12.50 9.64 -2.19
C VAL A 186 12.27 8.26 -2.81
N GLU A 187 11.88 7.27 -2.01
CA GLU A 187 11.58 5.92 -2.51
C GLU A 187 10.30 5.90 -3.33
N VAL A 188 9.30 6.67 -2.92
CA VAL A 188 8.07 6.87 -3.69
C VAL A 188 8.38 7.57 -5.02
N THR A 189 9.19 8.64 -5.02
CA THR A 189 9.53 9.34 -6.26
C THR A 189 10.38 8.46 -7.19
N ASN A 190 11.32 7.67 -6.65
CA ASN A 190 12.08 6.68 -7.42
C ASN A 190 11.15 5.68 -8.12
N ALA A 191 10.11 5.20 -7.43
CA ALA A 191 9.13 4.28 -8.01
C ALA A 191 8.33 4.93 -9.14
N VAL A 192 7.90 6.18 -8.96
CA VAL A 192 7.22 6.94 -10.02
C VAL A 192 8.12 7.10 -11.25
N ASP A 193 9.40 7.44 -11.06
CA ASP A 193 10.37 7.59 -12.15
C ASP A 193 10.56 6.28 -12.90
N TYR A 194 10.70 5.17 -12.17
CA TYR A 194 10.77 3.84 -12.75
C TYR A 194 9.53 3.52 -13.60
N MET A 195 8.33 3.78 -13.08
CA MET A 195 7.09 3.54 -13.81
C MET A 195 6.95 4.40 -15.07
N VAL A 196 7.31 5.67 -14.97
CA VAL A 196 7.29 6.61 -16.10
C VAL A 196 8.29 6.18 -17.16
N GLU A 197 9.53 5.88 -16.81
CA GLU A 197 10.58 5.47 -17.75
C GLU A 197 10.19 4.21 -18.54
N ASN A 198 9.55 3.25 -17.88
CA ASN A 198 9.10 2.01 -18.50
C ASN A 198 7.77 2.15 -19.25
N SER A 199 7.13 3.32 -19.25
CA SER A 199 5.82 3.55 -19.86
C SER A 199 5.78 4.72 -20.87
N LYS A 200 6.94 5.23 -21.29
CA LYS A 200 7.09 6.20 -22.39
C LYS A 200 6.91 5.54 -23.76
#